data_AF-A0AAJ1R955-F1
#
_entry.id   AF-A0AAJ1R955-F1
#
_cell.length_a   1.000
_cell.length_b   1.000
_cell.length_c   1.000
_cell.angle_alpha   90.00
_cell.angle_beta   90.00
_cell.angle_gamma   90.00
#
_symmetry.space_group_name_H-M   'P 1'
#
loop_
_entity.id
_entity.type
_entity.pdbx_description
1 polymer ?
#
loop_
_entity_poly.entity_id
_entity_poly.type
_entity_poly.pdbx_seq_one_letter_code
_entity_poly.pdbx_strand_id
1 'polypeptide(L)'
;MKKFNLFFIFIILFSLGSCHSDSSSPTEATADNTVKTGKVTGKVMSQNGAKAIGGASVFTFDDKYKIYYTTSDADGNFTLDAPVGNHTIHIQTGNGSNFRTEVAATVKNNETLTLDLSQTKLNQVAKIAYVKGSYDKIEDIILSLGYTATEITNNDLTNLNTIAQYDIIFLNCGSRKYSTNQALFPAIDANLAIFVANGGSIYASDWDVSYLVGGTDNTSGCAPAGGFVPDSKLCSVNNGSSGIVPAVVSNAGLSSALGFSNLNIDFDLGAWQKITSYDSSYWEVLVKDGANQALMLRTNHFTATGIPVTPIGNAPNTTFVPVCVTIPGTNIQITISVPQTLVPYLVALGATVGPCSGSSNSGFIYYTSFHNHAAGNIGNAGVILQYVILNL
;
A
#
# COMPACT_ATOMS: atom_id res chain seq x y z
N MET A 1 -87.52 50.48 0.29
CA MET A 1 -86.25 50.00 -0.30
C MET A 1 -85.09 50.53 0.55
N LYS A 2 -84.18 49.63 0.99
CA LYS A 2 -82.89 49.88 1.68
C LYS A 2 -82.95 50.78 2.95
N LYS A 3 -83.30 50.21 4.12
CA LYS A 3 -82.39 49.68 5.17
C LYS A 3 -81.17 50.58 5.48
N PHE A 4 -81.17 51.24 6.64
CA PHE A 4 -80.13 51.03 7.65
C PHE A 4 -80.62 51.48 9.03
N ASN A 5 -80.52 50.58 10.00
CA ASN A 5 -81.11 50.67 11.33
C ASN A 5 -80.06 51.08 12.35
N LEU A 6 -80.52 51.95 13.23
CA LEU A 6 -80.27 52.11 14.66
C LEU A 6 -78.85 52.21 15.23
N PHE A 7 -78.72 53.37 15.87
CA PHE A 7 -77.75 53.90 16.81
C PHE A 7 -77.82 53.19 18.20
N PHE A 8 -76.65 53.10 18.82
CA PHE A 8 -76.33 53.42 20.23
C PHE A 8 -76.51 52.40 21.39
N ILE A 9 -75.32 52.06 21.95
CA ILE A 9 -74.88 52.28 23.35
C ILE A 9 -75.51 51.43 24.48
N PHE A 10 -74.70 50.63 25.21
CA PHE A 10 -74.03 50.93 26.52
C PHE A 10 -73.67 49.64 27.31
N ILE A 11 -72.56 49.70 28.10
CA ILE A 11 -72.33 49.04 29.44
C ILE A 11 -72.11 47.50 29.44
N ILE A 12 -71.19 46.84 30.17
CA ILE A 12 -70.03 47.15 31.04
C ILE A 12 -69.56 45.78 31.63
N LEU A 13 -68.32 45.73 32.14
CA LEU A 13 -67.73 44.80 33.14
C LEU A 13 -67.45 43.29 32.84
N PHE A 14 -66.16 42.96 33.06
CA PHE A 14 -65.53 41.79 33.72
C PHE A 14 -65.66 40.37 33.14
N SER A 15 -64.52 39.78 32.80
CA SER A 15 -63.84 38.78 33.66
C SER A 15 -62.60 38.20 32.98
N LEU A 16 -61.49 38.13 33.73
CA LEU A 16 -60.31 37.36 33.38
C LEU A 16 -60.64 35.88 33.57
N GLY A 17 -60.58 35.11 32.48
CA GLY A 17 -60.65 33.65 32.48
C GLY A 17 -59.47 33.07 31.73
N SER A 18 -58.53 32.47 32.46
CA SER A 18 -57.49 31.59 31.91
C SER A 18 -58.15 30.42 31.18
N CYS A 19 -57.83 30.27 29.89
CA CYS A 19 -57.92 28.99 29.19
C CYS A 19 -56.56 28.67 28.59
N HIS A 20 -55.90 27.69 29.20
CA HIS A 20 -54.79 26.95 28.62
C HIS A 20 -55.37 26.17 27.42
N SER A 21 -54.85 26.41 26.22
CA SER A 21 -55.14 25.56 25.06
C SER A 21 -53.86 24.85 24.69
N ASP A 22 -53.86 23.53 24.84
CA ASP A 22 -52.84 22.64 24.31
C ASP A 22 -52.80 22.81 22.79
N SER A 23 -51.82 23.53 22.28
CA SER A 23 -51.45 23.44 20.88
C SER A 23 -50.66 22.15 20.72
N SER A 24 -51.33 21.07 20.34
CA SER A 24 -50.68 19.93 19.71
C SER A 24 -50.10 20.39 18.38
N SER A 25 -48.88 20.94 18.42
CA SER A 25 -48.04 21.13 17.24
C SER A 25 -47.91 19.76 16.57
N PRO A 26 -48.16 19.64 15.25
CA PRO A 26 -47.82 18.42 14.54
C PRO A 26 -46.31 18.26 14.70
N THR A 27 -45.91 17.15 15.30
CA THR A 27 -44.50 16.76 15.37
C THR A 27 -44.04 16.68 13.93
N GLU A 28 -43.23 17.65 13.51
CA GLU A 28 -42.44 17.54 12.29
C GLU A 28 -41.69 16.21 12.41
N ALA A 29 -42.04 15.26 11.55
CA ALA A 29 -41.21 14.09 11.36
C ALA A 29 -39.89 14.62 10.82
N THR A 30 -38.93 14.84 11.70
CA THR A 30 -37.53 14.94 11.33
C THR A 30 -37.20 13.63 10.62
N ALA A 31 -37.20 13.66 9.29
CA ALA A 31 -36.66 12.56 8.52
C ALA A 31 -35.25 12.33 9.04
N ASP A 32 -35.06 11.23 9.74
CA ASP A 32 -33.75 10.80 10.23
C ASP A 32 -32.90 10.50 9.00
N ASN A 33 -32.19 11.53 8.53
CA ASN A 33 -31.29 11.48 7.39
C ASN A 33 -29.96 10.80 7.75
N THR A 34 -29.87 10.15 8.92
CA THR A 34 -28.69 9.35 9.25
C THR A 34 -28.63 8.11 8.35
N VAL A 35 -27.48 7.94 7.70
CA VAL A 35 -27.22 6.74 6.90
C VAL A 35 -27.22 5.55 7.85
N LYS A 36 -28.19 4.66 7.68
CA LYS A 36 -28.26 3.39 8.41
C LYS A 36 -27.04 2.54 8.08
N THR A 37 -26.46 1.92 9.10
CA THR A 37 -25.23 1.13 8.96
C THR A 37 -25.39 -0.27 9.56
N GLY A 38 -24.51 -1.16 9.12
CA GLY A 38 -24.20 -2.44 9.75
C GLY A 38 -22.69 -2.65 9.79
N LYS A 39 -22.26 -3.82 10.25
CA LYS A 39 -20.83 -4.19 10.32
C LYS A 39 -20.51 -5.29 9.32
N VAL A 40 -19.37 -5.16 8.66
CA VAL A 40 -18.73 -6.25 7.89
C VAL A 40 -17.43 -6.63 8.60
N THR A 41 -17.29 -7.89 8.97
CA THR A 41 -16.10 -8.41 9.64
C THR A 41 -15.48 -9.54 8.84
N GLY A 42 -14.20 -9.81 9.08
CA GLY A 42 -13.51 -10.91 8.43
C GLY A 42 -12.03 -10.90 8.78
N LYS A 43 -11.28 -11.75 8.08
CA LYS A 43 -9.84 -11.89 8.25
C LYS A 43 -9.14 -11.89 6.89
N VAL A 44 -8.27 -10.92 6.63
CA VAL A 44 -7.54 -10.83 5.37
C VAL A 44 -6.43 -11.88 5.34
N MET A 45 -6.42 -12.69 4.28
CA MET A 45 -5.48 -13.80 4.12
C MET A 45 -4.69 -13.65 2.82
N SER A 46 -3.48 -14.22 2.78
CA SER A 46 -2.77 -14.46 1.52
C SER A 46 -3.52 -15.48 0.65
N GLN A 47 -3.11 -15.61 -0.61
CA GLN A 47 -3.81 -16.45 -1.59
C GLN A 47 -3.91 -17.94 -1.19
N ASN A 48 -2.88 -18.48 -0.53
CA ASN A 48 -2.92 -19.84 0.00
C ASN A 48 -3.97 -20.04 1.12
N GLY A 49 -4.49 -18.96 1.73
CA GLY A 49 -5.43 -18.99 2.85
C GLY A 49 -4.84 -19.33 4.22
N ALA A 50 -3.51 -19.42 4.34
CA ALA A 50 -2.83 -19.81 5.58
C ALA A 50 -2.16 -18.64 6.31
N LYS A 51 -1.67 -17.61 5.60
CA LYS A 51 -1.04 -16.46 6.24
C LYS A 51 -2.03 -15.31 6.38
N ALA A 52 -2.20 -14.82 7.60
CA ALA A 52 -2.97 -13.61 7.87
C ALA A 52 -2.19 -12.35 7.50
N ILE A 53 -2.87 -11.35 6.96
CA ILE A 53 -2.28 -10.12 6.42
C ILE A 53 -2.76 -8.91 7.21
N GLY A 54 -1.85 -8.33 8.00
CA GLY A 54 -2.10 -7.08 8.70
C GLY A 54 -1.83 -5.84 7.86
N GLY A 55 -2.52 -4.75 8.20
CA GLY A 55 -2.39 -3.45 7.53
C GLY A 55 -3.04 -3.38 6.14
N ALA A 56 -3.85 -4.37 5.75
CA ALA A 56 -4.60 -4.30 4.50
C ALA A 56 -5.76 -3.28 4.63
N SER A 57 -5.95 -2.47 3.61
CA SER A 57 -7.09 -1.55 3.52
C SER A 57 -8.35 -2.32 3.15
N VAL A 58 -9.44 -2.08 3.87
CA VAL A 58 -10.76 -2.64 3.61
C VAL A 58 -11.76 -1.50 3.51
N PHE A 59 -12.46 -1.37 2.38
CA PHE A 59 -13.34 -0.24 2.13
C PHE A 59 -14.53 -0.54 1.22
N THR A 60 -15.53 0.32 1.28
CA THR A 60 -16.68 0.36 0.35
C THR A 60 -17.11 1.80 0.13
N PHE A 61 -18.00 2.03 -0.83
CA PHE A 61 -18.65 3.31 -1.09
C PHE A 61 -20.15 3.21 -0.87
N ASP A 62 -20.80 4.33 -0.51
CA ASP A 62 -22.26 4.46 -0.63
C ASP A 62 -22.69 4.92 -2.03
N ASP A 63 -23.99 5.06 -2.25
CA ASP A 63 -24.59 5.54 -3.52
C ASP A 63 -24.15 6.96 -3.92
N LYS A 64 -23.55 7.71 -2.98
CA LYS A 64 -23.00 9.05 -3.20
C LYS A 64 -21.47 9.03 -3.27
N TYR A 65 -20.86 7.85 -3.37
CA TYR A 65 -19.42 7.63 -3.43
C TYR A 65 -18.64 8.08 -2.19
N LYS A 66 -19.31 8.24 -1.05
CA LYS A 66 -18.62 8.45 0.22
C LYS A 66 -17.94 7.14 0.62
N ILE A 67 -16.64 7.22 0.91
CA ILE A 67 -15.86 6.07 1.37
C ILE A 67 -16.16 5.72 2.83
N TYR A 68 -16.24 4.42 3.09
CA TYR A 68 -16.24 3.77 4.39
C TYR A 68 -14.99 2.89 4.45
N TYR A 69 -14.17 3.04 5.48
CA TYR A 69 -12.81 2.51 5.49
C TYR A 69 -12.42 1.93 6.85
N THR A 70 -11.63 0.87 6.82
CA THR A 70 -10.91 0.32 7.97
C THR A 70 -9.60 -0.33 7.49
N THR A 71 -8.77 -0.78 8.43
CA THR A 71 -7.58 -1.60 8.14
C THR A 71 -7.64 -2.91 8.90
N SER A 72 -7.04 -3.97 8.35
CA SER A 72 -6.81 -5.18 9.14
C SER A 72 -5.76 -4.96 10.23
N ASP A 73 -5.96 -5.56 11.39
CA ASP A 73 -4.98 -5.63 12.48
C ASP A 73 -3.83 -6.58 12.14
N ALA A 74 -2.82 -6.71 13.01
CA ALA A 74 -1.66 -7.58 12.79
C ALA A 74 -2.01 -9.07 12.61
N ASP A 75 -3.14 -9.49 13.18
CA ASP A 75 -3.68 -10.84 13.02
C ASP A 75 -4.56 -10.96 11.77
N GLY A 76 -4.68 -9.91 10.96
CA GLY A 76 -5.47 -9.84 9.73
C GLY A 76 -6.95 -9.60 9.95
N ASN A 77 -7.45 -9.46 11.17
CA ASN A 77 -8.88 -9.23 11.42
C ASN A 77 -9.26 -7.79 11.09
N PHE A 78 -10.48 -7.58 10.58
CA PHE A 78 -11.02 -6.25 10.36
C PHE A 78 -12.48 -6.16 10.79
N THR A 79 -12.92 -4.93 11.06
CA THR A 79 -14.33 -4.57 11.22
C THR A 79 -14.56 -3.26 10.49
N LEU A 80 -15.44 -3.29 9.49
CA LEU A 80 -15.83 -2.15 8.68
C LEU A 80 -17.27 -1.77 9.03
N ASP A 81 -17.49 -0.53 9.45
CA ASP A 81 -18.83 0.04 9.48
C ASP A 81 -19.21 0.43 8.05
N ALA A 82 -20.31 -0.13 7.54
CA ALA A 82 -20.74 0.01 6.15
C ALA A 82 -22.22 0.43 6.06
N PRO A 83 -22.61 1.20 5.04
CA PRO A 83 -24.00 1.56 4.80
C PRO A 83 -24.85 0.31 4.53
N VAL A 84 -26.13 0.33 4.91
CA VAL A 84 -27.09 -0.74 4.57
C VAL A 84 -27.26 -0.84 3.06
N GLY A 85 -27.38 -2.06 2.53
CA GLY A 85 -27.58 -2.31 1.10
C GLY A 85 -26.60 -3.33 0.52
N ASN A 86 -26.62 -3.44 -0.81
CA ASN A 86 -25.68 -4.29 -1.55
C ASN A 86 -24.45 -3.47 -1.92
N HIS A 87 -23.29 -3.96 -1.50
CA HIS A 87 -22.02 -3.25 -1.61
C HIS A 87 -20.93 -4.17 -2.16
N THR A 88 -19.92 -3.56 -2.77
CA THR A 88 -18.67 -4.24 -3.08
C THR A 88 -17.64 -3.85 -2.03
N ILE A 89 -17.19 -4.83 -1.26
CA ILE A 89 -16.12 -4.67 -0.30
C ILE A 89 -14.80 -4.86 -1.04
N HIS A 90 -13.99 -3.82 -1.07
CA HIS A 90 -12.65 -3.83 -1.64
C HIS A 90 -11.63 -4.10 -0.53
N ILE A 91 -10.72 -5.03 -0.78
CA ILE A 91 -9.62 -5.40 0.10
C ILE A 91 -8.33 -5.27 -0.68
N GLN A 92 -7.34 -4.54 -0.17
CA GLN A 92 -6.05 -4.35 -0.86
C GLN A 92 -4.88 -4.15 0.10
N THR A 93 -3.66 -4.36 -0.40
CA THR A 93 -2.41 -3.92 0.23
C THR A 93 -1.67 -2.94 -0.68
N GLY A 94 -0.74 -2.17 -0.12
CA GLY A 94 -0.11 -1.06 -0.83
C GLY A 94 -1.16 -0.09 -1.41
N ASN A 95 -0.97 0.29 -2.67
CA ASN A 95 -1.94 1.11 -3.42
C ASN A 95 -3.04 0.29 -4.12
N GLY A 96 -3.05 -1.05 -3.97
CA GLY A 96 -4.00 -1.96 -4.60
C GLY A 96 -3.72 -2.28 -6.08
N SER A 97 -2.62 -1.78 -6.63
CA SER A 97 -2.21 -2.11 -8.00
C SER A 97 -1.74 -3.56 -8.15
N ASN A 98 -1.17 -4.14 -7.09
CA ASN A 98 -0.50 -5.45 -7.15
C ASN A 98 -1.28 -6.59 -6.49
N PHE A 99 -1.98 -6.30 -5.40
CA PHE A 99 -2.79 -7.27 -4.66
C PHE A 99 -4.12 -6.63 -4.24
N ARG A 100 -5.23 -7.21 -4.71
CA ARG A 100 -6.58 -6.73 -4.38
C ARG A 100 -7.63 -7.82 -4.56
N THR A 101 -8.73 -7.68 -3.84
CA THR A 101 -9.91 -8.55 -3.93
C THR A 101 -11.18 -7.74 -3.77
N GLU A 102 -12.23 -8.15 -4.46
CA GLU A 102 -13.57 -7.55 -4.40
C GLU A 102 -14.56 -8.61 -3.93
N VAL A 103 -15.41 -8.26 -2.97
CA VAL A 103 -16.41 -9.17 -2.39
C VAL A 103 -17.77 -8.51 -2.39
N ALA A 104 -18.76 -9.14 -3.01
CA ALA A 104 -20.14 -8.70 -2.89
C ALA A 104 -20.68 -8.99 -1.47
N ALA A 105 -21.28 -7.98 -0.84
CA ALA A 105 -21.82 -8.08 0.51
C ALA A 105 -23.19 -7.39 0.61
N THR A 106 -24.12 -8.02 1.33
CA THR A 106 -25.42 -7.40 1.68
C THR A 106 -25.40 -7.02 3.16
N VAL A 107 -25.29 -5.72 3.42
CA VAL A 107 -25.24 -5.17 4.78
C VAL A 107 -26.66 -4.86 5.25
N LYS A 108 -27.01 -5.36 6.43
CA LYS A 108 -28.31 -5.14 7.07
C LYS A 108 -28.17 -4.19 8.27
N ASN A 109 -29.24 -3.46 8.55
CA ASN A 109 -29.25 -2.43 9.59
C ASN A 109 -28.96 -3.04 10.97
N ASN A 110 -27.95 -2.52 11.67
CA ASN A 110 -27.53 -2.98 13.00
C ASN A 110 -27.18 -4.48 13.10
N GLU A 111 -26.90 -5.14 11.97
CA GLU A 111 -26.42 -6.53 11.93
C GLU A 111 -24.93 -6.59 11.63
N THR A 112 -24.31 -7.72 11.96
CA THR A 112 -22.92 -8.03 11.59
C THR A 112 -22.90 -9.14 10.55
N LEU A 113 -22.35 -8.85 9.38
CA LEU A 113 -22.00 -9.83 8.35
C LEU A 113 -20.54 -10.25 8.53
N THR A 114 -20.31 -11.54 8.69
CA THR A 114 -18.94 -12.11 8.69
C THR A 114 -18.64 -12.69 7.32
N LEU A 115 -17.56 -12.22 6.68
CA LEU A 115 -17.05 -12.78 5.43
C LEU A 115 -16.21 -14.02 5.69
N ASP A 116 -16.36 -15.03 4.84
CA ASP A 116 -15.59 -16.28 4.92
C ASP A 116 -14.14 -16.06 4.49
N LEU A 117 -13.22 -16.88 5.02
CA LEU A 117 -11.79 -16.82 4.70
C LEU A 117 -11.50 -17.00 3.20
N SER A 118 -12.36 -17.70 2.47
CA SER A 118 -12.21 -17.87 1.01
C SER A 118 -12.52 -16.58 0.25
N GLN A 119 -13.37 -15.71 0.80
CA GLN A 119 -13.77 -14.44 0.18
C GLN A 119 -12.74 -13.34 0.42
N THR A 120 -11.96 -13.43 1.51
CA THR A 120 -11.03 -12.38 1.96
C THR A 120 -9.56 -12.69 1.63
N LYS A 121 -9.30 -13.64 0.72
CA LYS A 121 -7.97 -13.89 0.17
C LYS A 121 -7.56 -12.77 -0.77
N LEU A 122 -6.37 -12.21 -0.61
CA LEU A 122 -5.80 -11.22 -1.52
C LEU A 122 -5.35 -11.87 -2.83
N ASN A 123 -6.01 -11.54 -3.94
CA ASN A 123 -5.60 -12.00 -5.26
C ASN A 123 -4.40 -11.20 -5.76
N GLN A 124 -3.43 -11.90 -6.34
CA GLN A 124 -2.38 -11.29 -7.15
C GLN A 124 -2.97 -10.86 -8.48
N VAL A 125 -2.84 -9.58 -8.79
CA VAL A 125 -3.19 -9.04 -10.11
C VAL A 125 -1.93 -8.58 -10.87
N ALA A 126 -0.82 -8.36 -10.16
CA ALA A 126 0.47 -8.02 -10.73
C ALA A 126 1.18 -9.21 -11.38
N LYS A 127 2.01 -8.92 -12.37
CA LYS A 127 3.03 -9.82 -12.89
C LYS A 127 4.33 -9.57 -12.15
N ILE A 128 4.86 -10.62 -11.54
CA ILE A 128 6.06 -10.54 -10.71
C ILE A 128 7.17 -11.33 -11.38
N ALA A 129 8.37 -10.74 -11.45
CA ALA A 129 9.59 -11.41 -11.83
C ALA A 129 10.63 -11.39 -10.71
N TYR A 130 11.57 -12.31 -10.76
CA TYR A 130 12.75 -12.31 -9.92
C TYR A 130 13.99 -12.72 -10.70
N VAL A 131 15.15 -12.15 -10.34
CA VAL A 131 16.45 -12.65 -10.80
C VAL A 131 17.02 -13.52 -9.70
N LYS A 132 17.30 -14.78 -10.02
CA LYS A 132 17.74 -15.77 -9.04
C LYS A 132 19.11 -15.41 -8.44
N GLY A 133 19.14 -15.38 -7.12
CA GLY A 133 20.34 -15.13 -6.33
C GLY A 133 21.12 -16.39 -6.03
N SER A 134 22.34 -16.20 -5.53
CA SER A 134 23.16 -17.29 -4.99
C SER A 134 22.85 -17.54 -3.51
N TYR A 135 22.35 -16.51 -2.83
CA TYR A 135 22.02 -16.53 -1.42
C TYR A 135 20.52 -16.39 -1.25
N ASP A 136 19.93 -15.30 -1.69
CA ASP A 136 18.54 -14.99 -1.39
C ASP A 136 17.52 -15.70 -2.31
N LYS A 137 16.36 -16.04 -1.76
CA LYS A 137 15.26 -16.80 -2.37
C LYS A 137 13.88 -16.21 -2.06
N ILE A 138 13.65 -14.95 -2.42
CA ILE A 138 12.33 -14.30 -2.20
C ILE A 138 11.19 -15.07 -2.89
N GLU A 139 11.47 -15.76 -3.99
CA GLU A 139 10.53 -16.59 -4.73
C GLU A 139 9.92 -17.69 -3.85
N ASP A 140 10.69 -18.25 -2.91
CA ASP A 140 10.17 -19.25 -1.98
C ASP A 140 9.12 -18.62 -1.05
N ILE A 141 9.32 -17.36 -0.63
CA ILE A 141 8.34 -16.63 0.19
C ILE A 141 7.09 -16.32 -0.64
N ILE A 142 7.24 -15.83 -1.86
CA ILE A 142 6.12 -15.54 -2.78
C ILE A 142 5.27 -16.81 -3.01
N LEU A 143 5.92 -17.92 -3.35
CA LEU A 143 5.26 -19.22 -3.55
C LEU A 143 4.59 -19.72 -2.26
N SER A 144 5.25 -19.55 -1.10
CA SER A 144 4.68 -19.95 0.19
C SER A 144 3.39 -19.21 0.52
N LEU A 145 3.23 -17.97 0.06
CA LEU A 145 2.01 -17.16 0.23
C LEU A 145 0.89 -17.54 -0.76
N GLY A 146 1.19 -18.40 -1.74
CA GLY A 146 0.25 -18.83 -2.79
C GLY A 146 0.25 -17.93 -4.03
N TYR A 147 1.30 -17.13 -4.21
CA TYR A 147 1.49 -16.24 -5.36
C TYR A 147 2.46 -16.84 -6.38
N THR A 148 2.54 -16.23 -7.55
CA THR A 148 3.41 -16.66 -8.64
C THR A 148 4.43 -15.58 -8.99
N ALA A 149 5.66 -15.99 -9.26
CA ALA A 149 6.70 -15.15 -9.81
C ALA A 149 7.46 -15.89 -10.91
N THR A 150 7.95 -15.14 -11.89
CA THR A 150 8.68 -15.69 -13.04
C THR A 150 10.18 -15.43 -12.88
N GLU A 151 11.00 -16.48 -13.00
CA GLU A 151 12.45 -16.30 -13.05
C GLU A 151 12.84 -15.59 -14.36
N ILE A 152 13.66 -14.55 -14.25
CA ILE A 152 14.30 -13.87 -15.38
C ILE A 152 15.80 -13.79 -15.16
N THR A 153 16.56 -13.54 -16.22
CA THR A 153 18.03 -13.52 -16.22
C THR A 153 18.59 -12.11 -16.39
N ASN A 154 19.91 -11.94 -16.19
CA ASN A 154 20.60 -10.68 -16.53
C ASN A 154 20.47 -10.31 -18.02
N ASN A 155 20.36 -11.30 -18.92
CA ASN A 155 20.10 -11.03 -20.33
C ASN A 155 18.69 -10.45 -20.54
N ASP A 156 17.69 -10.98 -19.84
CA ASP A 156 16.31 -10.45 -19.92
C ASP A 156 16.26 -8.99 -19.43
N LEU A 157 17.03 -8.65 -18.39
CA LEU A 157 17.17 -7.27 -17.91
C LEU A 157 17.73 -6.29 -18.95
N THR A 158 18.47 -6.77 -19.97
CA THR A 158 18.93 -5.92 -21.08
C THR A 158 17.84 -5.61 -22.10
N ASN A 159 16.69 -6.26 -22.02
CA ASN A 159 15.57 -6.06 -22.94
C ASN A 159 14.40 -5.37 -22.23
N LEU A 160 14.25 -4.07 -22.48
CA LEU A 160 13.16 -3.28 -21.92
C LEU A 160 11.78 -3.86 -22.24
N ASN A 161 11.58 -4.40 -23.46
CA ASN A 161 10.30 -5.00 -23.84
C ASN A 161 9.97 -6.27 -23.04
N THR A 162 11.00 -6.96 -22.53
CA THR A 162 10.83 -8.12 -21.66
C THR A 162 10.47 -7.65 -20.24
N ILE A 163 11.28 -6.77 -19.65
CA ILE A 163 11.06 -6.37 -18.25
C ILE A 163 9.81 -5.51 -18.06
N ALA A 164 9.40 -4.73 -19.08
CA ALA A 164 8.19 -3.93 -19.05
C ALA A 164 6.91 -4.78 -19.00
N GLN A 165 6.98 -6.11 -19.16
CA GLN A 165 5.83 -7.00 -18.97
C GLN A 165 5.50 -7.27 -17.51
N TYR A 166 6.37 -6.90 -16.57
CA TYR A 166 6.21 -7.14 -15.14
C TYR A 166 5.85 -5.84 -14.42
N ASP A 167 5.13 -5.93 -13.31
CA ASP A 167 4.88 -4.80 -12.41
C ASP A 167 5.97 -4.71 -11.32
N ILE A 168 6.55 -5.87 -10.96
CA ILE A 168 7.55 -5.98 -9.88
C ILE A 168 8.72 -6.84 -10.33
N ILE A 169 9.94 -6.40 -10.02
CA ILE A 169 11.17 -7.19 -10.19
C ILE A 169 11.91 -7.30 -8.84
N PHE A 170 12.14 -8.53 -8.40
CA PHE A 170 12.99 -8.81 -7.24
C PHE A 170 14.41 -9.19 -7.67
N LEU A 171 15.41 -8.60 -7.03
CA LEU A 171 16.84 -8.82 -7.27
C LEU A 171 17.45 -9.50 -6.03
N ASN A 172 17.53 -10.83 -6.06
CA ASN A 172 17.98 -11.64 -4.93
C ASN A 172 19.49 -11.70 -4.81
N CYS A 173 20.02 -11.42 -3.63
CA CYS A 173 21.44 -11.37 -3.28
C CYS A 173 22.30 -12.39 -4.05
N GLY A 174 23.31 -11.86 -4.74
CA GLY A 174 24.21 -12.63 -5.60
C GLY A 174 23.62 -12.94 -6.98
N SER A 175 22.59 -12.19 -7.41
CA SER A 175 22.02 -12.29 -8.76
C SER A 175 22.80 -11.49 -9.80
N ARG A 176 23.54 -10.45 -9.38
CA ARG A 176 24.31 -9.59 -10.30
C ARG A 176 25.34 -10.35 -11.13
N LYS A 177 26.19 -11.18 -10.50
CA LYS A 177 27.22 -12.00 -11.16
C LYS A 177 28.05 -11.19 -12.19
N TYR A 178 28.57 -10.05 -11.74
CA TYR A 178 29.25 -9.02 -12.53
C TYR A 178 30.41 -9.57 -13.36
N SER A 179 31.21 -10.48 -12.80
CA SER A 179 32.33 -11.10 -13.53
C SER A 179 31.91 -11.80 -14.82
N THR A 180 30.67 -12.31 -14.89
CA THR A 180 30.12 -12.98 -16.07
C THR A 180 29.30 -12.03 -16.95
N ASN A 181 28.69 -11.00 -16.36
CA ASN A 181 27.69 -10.15 -17.01
C ASN A 181 28.14 -8.69 -17.22
N GLN A 182 29.43 -8.37 -17.04
CA GLN A 182 29.95 -7.00 -17.02
C GLN A 182 29.44 -6.13 -18.19
N ALA A 183 29.45 -6.66 -19.41
CA ALA A 183 29.05 -5.91 -20.61
C ALA A 183 27.55 -5.57 -20.66
N LEU A 184 26.72 -6.27 -19.88
CA LEU A 184 25.27 -6.07 -19.86
C LEU A 184 24.85 -4.89 -18.97
N PHE A 185 25.65 -4.57 -17.94
CA PHE A 185 25.23 -3.63 -16.89
C PHE A 185 24.88 -2.22 -17.34
N PRO A 186 25.59 -1.60 -18.31
CA PRO A 186 25.16 -0.30 -18.82
C PRO A 186 23.72 -0.33 -19.37
N ALA A 187 23.32 -1.42 -20.04
CA ALA A 187 21.96 -1.58 -20.54
C ALA A 187 20.96 -1.96 -19.43
N ILE A 188 21.36 -2.81 -18.49
CA ILE A 188 20.54 -3.17 -17.33
C ILE A 188 20.23 -1.93 -16.48
N ASP A 189 21.24 -1.16 -16.12
CA ASP A 189 21.10 0.03 -15.27
C ASP A 189 20.17 1.05 -15.95
N ALA A 190 20.32 1.28 -17.25
CA ALA A 190 19.42 2.12 -18.04
C ALA A 190 17.98 1.58 -18.06
N ASN A 191 17.78 0.29 -18.30
CA ASN A 191 16.45 -0.31 -18.38
C ASN A 191 15.74 -0.34 -17.03
N LEU A 192 16.45 -0.62 -15.93
CA LEU A 192 15.88 -0.56 -14.58
C LEU A 192 15.50 0.87 -14.20
N ALA A 193 16.28 1.88 -14.62
CA ALA A 193 15.90 3.27 -14.47
C ALA A 193 14.59 3.59 -15.21
N ILE A 194 14.47 3.16 -16.47
CA ILE A 194 13.25 3.35 -17.27
C ILE A 194 12.07 2.64 -16.62
N PHE A 195 12.27 1.40 -16.18
CA PHE A 195 11.26 0.57 -15.53
C PHE A 195 10.68 1.27 -14.29
N VAL A 196 11.55 1.73 -13.38
CA VAL A 196 11.10 2.41 -12.15
C VAL A 196 10.47 3.77 -12.44
N ALA A 197 11.07 4.57 -13.34
CA ALA A 197 10.53 5.89 -13.71
C ALA A 197 9.18 5.85 -14.44
N ASN A 198 8.73 4.66 -14.84
CA ASN A 198 7.43 4.41 -15.47
C ASN A 198 6.48 3.56 -14.60
N GLY A 199 6.77 3.40 -13.31
CA GLY A 199 5.84 2.80 -12.34
C GLY A 199 6.18 1.38 -11.91
N GLY A 200 7.22 0.76 -12.47
CA GLY A 200 7.65 -0.59 -12.07
C GLY A 200 8.38 -0.58 -10.72
N SER A 201 8.04 -1.52 -9.84
CA SER A 201 8.64 -1.60 -8.50
C SER A 201 9.83 -2.58 -8.46
N ILE A 202 10.88 -2.24 -7.72
CA ILE A 202 12.07 -3.06 -7.52
C ILE A 202 12.28 -3.35 -6.04
N TYR A 203 12.67 -4.59 -5.74
CA TYR A 203 13.29 -4.94 -4.47
C TYR A 203 14.71 -5.43 -4.72
N ALA A 204 15.67 -4.93 -3.95
CA ALA A 204 17.03 -5.44 -3.92
C ALA A 204 17.39 -5.90 -2.51
N SER A 205 18.05 -7.04 -2.40
CA SER A 205 18.52 -7.59 -1.13
C SER A 205 20.05 -7.58 -1.05
N ASP A 206 20.56 -7.08 0.08
CA ASP A 206 21.95 -7.12 0.49
C ASP A 206 22.92 -6.72 -0.65
N TRP A 207 23.77 -7.63 -1.14
CA TRP A 207 24.78 -7.32 -2.17
C TRP A 207 24.21 -6.76 -3.47
N ASP A 208 22.96 -7.08 -3.80
CA ASP A 208 22.30 -6.59 -5.01
C ASP A 208 21.79 -5.16 -4.91
N VAL A 209 22.06 -4.45 -3.80
CA VAL A 209 22.08 -2.98 -3.77
C VAL A 209 22.96 -2.40 -4.87
N SER A 210 23.96 -3.16 -5.34
CA SER A 210 24.81 -2.81 -6.47
C SER A 210 24.08 -2.62 -7.80
N TYR A 211 22.86 -3.15 -7.98
CA TYR A 211 21.96 -2.75 -9.07
C TYR A 211 21.45 -1.33 -8.94
N LEU A 212 21.28 -0.85 -7.70
CA LEU A 212 20.79 0.50 -7.43
C LEU A 212 21.93 1.50 -7.51
N VAL A 213 23.03 1.26 -6.79
CA VAL A 213 24.09 2.26 -6.57
C VAL A 213 25.41 1.95 -7.28
N GLY A 214 25.48 0.87 -8.08
CA GLY A 214 26.68 0.49 -8.81
C GLY A 214 27.66 -0.38 -8.01
N GLY A 215 28.80 -0.67 -8.64
CA GLY A 215 29.79 -1.64 -8.14
C GLY A 215 29.83 -2.93 -8.97
N THR A 216 30.41 -3.97 -8.37
CA THR A 216 30.57 -5.29 -9.00
C THR A 216 29.49 -6.24 -8.53
N ASP A 217 29.83 -7.41 -7.96
CA ASP A 217 28.86 -8.30 -7.30
C ASP A 217 28.27 -7.68 -6.03
N ASN A 218 28.94 -6.67 -5.50
CA ASN A 218 28.55 -5.88 -4.34
C ASN A 218 29.15 -4.46 -4.50
N THR A 219 28.79 -3.57 -3.58
CA THR A 219 29.35 -2.22 -3.48
C THR A 219 30.43 -2.15 -2.40
N SER A 220 31.66 -1.77 -2.76
CA SER A 220 32.83 -1.72 -1.84
C SER A 220 33.19 -0.30 -1.37
N GLY A 221 32.44 0.72 -1.78
CA GLY A 221 32.66 2.12 -1.43
C GLY A 221 31.51 3.00 -1.92
N CYS A 222 31.44 4.25 -1.45
CA CYS A 222 30.44 5.20 -1.92
C CYS A 222 30.75 5.67 -3.35
N ALA A 223 29.70 5.93 -4.13
CA ALA A 223 29.79 6.38 -5.52
C ALA A 223 30.62 5.45 -6.44
N PRO A 224 30.39 4.12 -6.42
CA PRO A 224 31.03 3.24 -7.39
C PRO A 224 30.46 3.51 -8.79
N ALA A 225 31.13 3.01 -9.83
CA ALA A 225 30.59 3.12 -11.19
C ALA A 225 29.35 2.20 -11.39
N GLY A 226 28.37 2.69 -12.16
CA GLY A 226 27.15 1.97 -12.52
C GLY A 226 25.97 2.26 -11.59
N GLY A 227 24.93 1.44 -11.69
CA GLY A 227 23.67 1.68 -10.99
C GLY A 227 22.87 2.82 -11.62
N PHE A 228 21.65 3.01 -11.13
CA PHE A 228 20.74 4.05 -11.65
C PHE A 228 20.23 5.01 -10.57
N VAL A 229 20.39 4.68 -9.29
CA VAL A 229 20.12 5.60 -8.19
C VAL A 229 21.30 6.56 -8.06
N PRO A 230 21.07 7.89 -8.03
CA PRO A 230 22.17 8.84 -7.92
C PRO A 230 23.00 8.65 -6.64
N ASP A 231 24.32 8.75 -6.74
CA ASP A 231 25.27 8.56 -5.63
C ASP A 231 24.98 9.41 -4.39
N SER A 232 24.40 10.60 -4.59
CA SER A 232 24.01 11.51 -3.51
C SER A 232 22.82 11.01 -2.68
N LYS A 233 22.10 9.99 -3.16
CA LYS A 233 20.88 9.47 -2.52
C LYS A 233 21.15 8.28 -1.62
N LEU A 234 22.13 7.44 -1.92
CA LEU A 234 22.42 6.23 -1.14
C LEU A 234 23.89 5.85 -1.25
N CYS A 235 24.53 5.59 -0.11
CA CYS A 235 25.77 4.86 -0.04
C CYS A 235 25.61 3.60 0.81
N SER A 236 25.99 2.46 0.24
CA SER A 236 26.12 1.19 0.94
C SER A 236 27.52 0.61 0.72
N VAL A 237 28.08 -0.04 1.73
CA VAL A 237 29.42 -0.63 1.66
C VAL A 237 29.39 -2.04 2.24
N ASN A 238 30.04 -3.00 1.56
CA ASN A 238 30.17 -4.38 2.00
C ASN A 238 31.20 -4.54 3.14
N ASN A 239 30.87 -4.04 4.33
CA ASN A 239 31.71 -4.09 5.52
C ASN A 239 30.95 -4.43 6.80
N GLY A 240 29.73 -4.96 6.67
CA GLY A 240 28.97 -5.49 7.79
C GLY A 240 29.64 -6.72 8.39
N SER A 241 29.57 -6.86 9.72
CA SER A 241 30.08 -8.02 10.44
C SER A 241 28.98 -9.04 10.70
N SER A 242 29.31 -10.33 10.66
CA SER A 242 28.40 -11.40 11.06
C SER A 242 27.95 -11.25 12.52
N GLY A 243 26.72 -11.69 12.81
CA GLY A 243 26.17 -11.77 14.16
C GLY A 243 24.73 -11.30 14.25
N ILE A 244 24.17 -11.43 15.45
CA ILE A 244 22.81 -11.00 15.74
C ILE A 244 22.79 -9.49 15.97
N VAL A 245 22.01 -8.78 15.15
CA VAL A 245 21.77 -7.34 15.28
C VAL A 245 20.35 -7.11 15.81
N PRO A 246 20.20 -6.51 17.00
CA PRO A 246 18.91 -6.02 17.48
C PRO A 246 18.42 -4.89 16.59
N ALA A 247 17.19 -5.03 16.09
CA ALA A 247 16.58 -4.11 15.15
C ALA A 247 15.20 -3.64 15.61
N VAL A 248 14.81 -2.47 15.11
CA VAL A 248 13.55 -1.79 15.39
C VAL A 248 12.85 -1.45 14.08
N VAL A 249 11.58 -1.79 13.99
CA VAL A 249 10.68 -1.34 12.92
C VAL A 249 10.29 0.11 13.21
N SER A 250 10.92 1.06 12.51
CA SER A 250 10.72 2.50 12.75
C SER A 250 9.50 3.07 12.04
N ASN A 251 8.98 2.40 11.00
CA ASN A 251 7.78 2.83 10.30
C ASN A 251 6.51 2.36 11.06
N ALA A 252 5.62 3.30 11.38
CA ALA A 252 4.42 3.03 12.17
C ALA A 252 3.45 2.08 11.46
N GLY A 253 3.23 2.26 10.14
CA GLY A 253 2.33 1.40 9.37
C GLY A 253 2.82 -0.05 9.31
N LEU A 254 4.12 -0.24 9.09
CA LEU A 254 4.77 -1.55 9.11
C LEU A 254 4.70 -2.19 10.49
N SER A 255 5.03 -1.45 11.56
CA SER A 255 4.95 -1.94 12.93
C SER A 255 3.53 -2.38 13.30
N SER A 256 2.51 -1.59 12.94
CA SER A 256 1.10 -1.94 13.14
C SER A 256 0.67 -3.16 12.33
N ALA A 257 1.12 -3.29 11.08
CA ALA A 257 0.82 -4.44 10.23
C ALA A 257 1.48 -5.74 10.74
N LEU A 258 2.65 -5.64 11.35
CA LEU A 258 3.41 -6.78 11.88
C LEU A 258 2.99 -7.18 13.30
N GLY A 259 2.44 -6.24 14.09
CA GLY A 259 2.11 -6.46 15.50
C GLY A 259 3.32 -6.46 16.43
N PHE A 260 4.51 -6.13 15.91
CA PHE A 260 5.74 -5.97 16.68
C PHE A 260 6.58 -4.84 16.11
N SER A 261 7.40 -4.24 16.98
CA SER A 261 8.35 -3.19 16.62
C SER A 261 9.81 -3.58 16.82
N ASN A 262 10.09 -4.73 17.44
CA ASN A 262 11.45 -5.19 17.71
C ASN A 262 11.68 -6.58 17.13
N LEU A 263 12.87 -6.80 16.58
CA LEU A 263 13.30 -8.10 16.09
C LEU A 263 14.81 -8.23 16.20
N ASN A 264 15.29 -9.47 16.14
CA ASN A 264 16.70 -9.77 15.94
C ASN A 264 16.89 -10.22 14.50
N ILE A 265 17.91 -9.66 13.84
CA ILE A 265 18.33 -10.06 12.49
C ILE A 265 19.65 -10.80 12.64
N ASP A 266 19.69 -12.03 12.15
CA ASP A 266 20.91 -12.85 12.16
C ASP A 266 21.65 -12.66 10.84
N PHE A 267 22.81 -11.99 10.90
CA PHE A 267 23.74 -11.90 9.78
C PHE A 267 24.72 -13.08 9.87
N ASP A 268 24.33 -14.21 9.31
CA ASP A 268 25.04 -15.49 9.43
C ASP A 268 26.18 -15.67 8.41
N LEU A 269 26.31 -14.75 7.45
CA LEU A 269 27.41 -14.71 6.48
C LEU A 269 28.53 -13.75 6.88
N GLY A 270 29.72 -13.97 6.30
CA GLY A 270 30.95 -13.27 6.70
C GLY A 270 31.01 -11.78 6.37
N ALA A 271 30.12 -11.27 5.50
CA ALA A 271 29.98 -9.84 5.21
C ALA A 271 28.59 -9.53 4.63
N TRP A 272 28.07 -8.34 4.92
CA TRP A 272 26.81 -7.81 4.39
C TRP A 272 26.91 -6.31 4.08
N GLN A 273 25.96 -5.80 3.31
CA GLN A 273 25.90 -4.44 2.82
C GLN A 273 25.36 -3.45 3.86
N LYS A 274 26.26 -2.62 4.39
CA LYS A 274 25.93 -1.61 5.38
C LYS A 274 25.58 -0.28 4.75
N ILE A 275 24.37 0.22 5.04
CA ILE A 275 23.96 1.59 4.67
C ILE A 275 24.82 2.58 5.46
N THR A 276 25.66 3.32 4.75
CA THR A 276 26.59 4.29 5.33
C THR A 276 25.98 5.70 5.34
N SER A 277 25.24 6.05 4.29
CA SER A 277 24.49 7.30 4.21
C SER A 277 23.31 7.17 3.27
N TYR A 278 22.29 8.00 3.47
CA TYR A 278 21.13 8.11 2.60
C TYR A 278 20.55 9.52 2.69
N ASP A 279 19.89 9.98 1.63
CA ASP A 279 19.11 11.23 1.63
C ASP A 279 17.72 10.96 2.24
N SER A 280 17.43 11.53 3.40
CA SER A 280 16.16 11.33 4.12
C SER A 280 14.94 12.00 3.46
N SER A 281 15.15 12.90 2.50
CA SER A 281 14.07 13.43 1.66
C SER A 281 13.69 12.49 0.51
N TYR A 282 14.55 11.51 0.24
CA TYR A 282 14.39 10.56 -0.85
C TYR A 282 14.08 9.15 -0.33
N TRP A 283 14.77 8.70 0.73
CA TRP A 283 14.58 7.40 1.35
C TRP A 283 13.86 7.52 2.69
N GLU A 284 12.82 6.71 2.82
CA GLU A 284 12.18 6.40 4.08
C GLU A 284 12.86 5.21 4.74
N VAL A 285 13.14 5.31 6.04
CA VAL A 285 13.69 4.19 6.82
C VAL A 285 12.58 3.38 7.46
N LEU A 286 12.52 2.10 7.12
CA LEU A 286 11.51 1.17 7.62
C LEU A 286 11.99 0.36 8.83
N VAL A 287 13.27 -0.02 8.83
CA VAL A 287 13.92 -0.79 9.90
C VAL A 287 15.29 -0.20 10.20
N LYS A 288 15.65 -0.11 11.48
CA LYS A 288 16.94 0.36 11.99
C LYS A 288 17.56 -0.62 12.96
N ASP A 289 18.87 -0.56 13.18
CA ASP A 289 19.51 -1.21 14.31
C ASP A 289 19.43 -0.38 15.61
N GLY A 290 19.93 -0.93 16.71
CA GLY A 290 20.03 -0.23 17.99
C GLY A 290 20.94 1.01 18.02
N ALA A 291 21.77 1.21 16.97
CA ALA A 291 22.61 2.39 16.78
C ALA A 291 21.99 3.41 15.80
N ASN A 292 20.69 3.27 15.49
CA ASN A 292 19.93 4.08 14.53
C ASN A 292 20.42 4.01 13.07
N GLN A 293 21.22 2.99 12.71
CA GLN A 293 21.63 2.76 11.34
C GLN A 293 20.49 2.10 10.57
N ALA A 294 20.23 2.56 9.35
CA ALA A 294 19.18 1.97 8.53
C ALA A 294 19.57 0.54 8.10
N LEU A 295 18.59 -0.36 8.18
CA LEU A 295 18.69 -1.75 7.70
C LEU A 295 17.71 -2.04 6.56
N MET A 296 16.68 -1.19 6.42
CA MET A 296 15.70 -1.28 5.35
C MET A 296 15.24 0.10 4.92
N LEU A 297 15.29 0.35 3.61
CA LEU A 297 14.90 1.60 2.99
C LEU A 297 13.80 1.39 1.96
N ARG A 298 13.00 2.44 1.76
CA ARG A 298 11.99 2.53 0.71
C ARG A 298 11.99 3.92 0.07
N THR A 299 11.74 3.98 -1.23
CA THR A 299 11.40 5.22 -1.92
C THR A 299 10.37 4.97 -3.02
N ASN A 300 9.60 5.99 -3.38
CA ASN A 300 8.88 6.11 -4.65
C ASN A 300 9.10 7.50 -5.26
N HIS A 301 10.28 8.07 -5.03
CA HIS A 301 10.67 9.40 -5.52
C HIS A 301 11.69 9.32 -6.67
N PHE A 302 11.86 8.14 -7.28
CA PHE A 302 12.78 8.01 -8.40
C PHE A 302 12.23 8.77 -9.61
N THR A 303 13.05 9.66 -10.14
CA THR A 303 12.74 10.42 -11.35
C THR A 303 14.01 10.51 -12.18
N ALA A 304 13.85 10.41 -13.49
CA ALA A 304 14.93 10.59 -14.44
C ALA A 304 14.40 11.32 -15.67
N THR A 305 15.18 12.28 -16.17
CA THR A 305 14.80 13.13 -17.30
C THR A 305 15.26 12.50 -18.61
N GLY A 306 14.54 12.77 -19.70
CA GLY A 306 14.90 12.26 -21.03
C GLY A 306 14.70 10.75 -21.22
N ILE A 307 13.99 10.09 -20.29
CA ILE A 307 13.64 8.67 -20.39
C ILE A 307 12.37 8.48 -21.23
N PRO A 308 12.29 7.43 -22.07
CA PRO A 308 11.07 7.09 -22.81
C PRO A 308 9.91 6.72 -21.87
N VAL A 309 8.71 7.17 -22.22
CA VAL A 309 7.48 6.72 -21.57
C VAL A 309 7.16 5.30 -22.06
N THR A 310 7.21 4.35 -21.14
CA THR A 310 7.03 2.91 -21.43
C THR A 310 5.95 2.36 -20.53
N PRO A 311 4.82 1.85 -21.05
CA PRO A 311 3.83 1.21 -20.21
C PRO A 311 4.42 -0.01 -19.49
N ILE A 312 4.26 -0.07 -18.18
CA ILE A 312 4.78 -1.15 -17.33
C ILE A 312 3.68 -2.10 -16.90
N GLY A 313 3.99 -3.39 -16.93
CA GLY A 313 3.18 -4.47 -16.38
C GLY A 313 1.75 -4.46 -16.90
N ASN A 314 0.80 -4.32 -15.98
CA ASN A 314 -0.62 -4.31 -16.29
C ASN A 314 -1.18 -2.92 -16.62
N ALA A 315 -0.38 -1.86 -16.60
CA ALA A 315 -0.84 -0.51 -16.93
C ALA A 315 -1.62 -0.40 -18.26
N PRO A 316 -1.27 -1.12 -19.35
CA PRO A 316 -2.04 -1.07 -20.60
C PRO A 316 -3.46 -1.65 -20.50
N ASN A 317 -3.68 -2.59 -19.57
CA ASN A 317 -4.88 -3.43 -19.54
C ASN A 317 -5.68 -3.27 -18.23
N THR A 318 -5.19 -2.45 -17.30
CA THR A 318 -5.84 -2.25 -16.00
C THR A 318 -7.13 -1.45 -16.18
N THR A 319 -8.20 -1.96 -15.61
CA THR A 319 -9.48 -1.22 -15.44
C THR A 319 -9.52 -0.46 -14.11
N PHE A 320 -8.43 -0.52 -13.34
CA PHE A 320 -8.29 0.09 -12.03
C PHE A 320 -7.27 1.23 -12.05
N VAL A 321 -7.59 2.29 -11.34
CA VAL A 321 -6.78 3.51 -11.23
C VAL A 321 -6.54 3.82 -9.76
N PRO A 322 -5.27 4.00 -9.33
CA PRO A 322 -4.97 4.52 -8.01
C PRO A 322 -5.50 5.94 -7.85
N VAL A 323 -6.17 6.22 -6.74
CA VAL A 323 -6.65 7.53 -6.36
C VAL A 323 -6.28 7.82 -4.90
N CYS A 324 -5.96 9.07 -4.62
CA CYS A 324 -5.77 9.56 -3.28
C CYS A 324 -7.08 10.12 -2.74
N VAL A 325 -7.55 9.58 -1.62
CA VAL A 325 -8.82 9.97 -0.99
C VAL A 325 -8.56 10.39 0.46
N THR A 326 -9.19 11.48 0.89
CA THR A 326 -9.23 11.88 2.30
C THR A 326 -10.39 11.16 3.00
N ILE A 327 -10.12 10.45 4.09
CA ILE A 327 -11.16 9.76 4.85
C ILE A 327 -12.09 10.80 5.51
N PRO A 328 -13.42 10.75 5.27
CA PRO A 328 -14.36 11.71 5.81
C PRO A 328 -14.26 11.88 7.33
N GLY A 329 -14.22 13.14 7.80
CA GLY A 329 -14.10 13.45 9.22
C GLY A 329 -12.68 13.35 9.79
N THR A 330 -11.69 13.10 8.94
CA THR A 330 -10.27 13.05 9.33
C THR A 330 -9.42 13.85 8.34
N ASN A 331 -8.13 14.04 8.66
CA ASN A 331 -7.13 14.56 7.73
C ASN A 331 -6.25 13.44 7.13
N ILE A 332 -6.67 12.18 7.28
CA ILE A 332 -5.91 11.03 6.82
C ILE A 332 -6.21 10.82 5.34
N GLN A 333 -5.14 10.81 4.54
CA GLN A 333 -5.22 10.46 3.13
C GLN A 333 -4.75 9.02 2.91
N ILE A 334 -5.46 8.30 2.05
CA ILE A 334 -5.17 6.93 1.68
C ILE A 334 -5.14 6.77 0.17
N THR A 335 -4.24 5.94 -0.33
CA THR A 335 -4.22 5.56 -1.74
C THR A 335 -4.99 4.26 -1.90
N ILE A 336 -6.03 4.29 -2.73
CA ILE A 336 -6.85 3.13 -3.05
C ILE A 336 -6.92 2.91 -4.55
N SER A 337 -7.03 1.66 -4.99
CA SER A 337 -7.25 1.33 -6.39
C SER A 337 -8.75 1.14 -6.62
N VAL A 338 -9.32 1.90 -7.55
CA VAL A 338 -10.76 1.84 -7.86
C VAL A 338 -11.00 1.58 -9.34
N PRO A 339 -12.14 1.00 -9.72
CA PRO A 339 -12.53 0.94 -11.12
C PRO A 339 -12.49 2.33 -11.78
N GLN A 340 -11.98 2.40 -13.00
CA GLN A 340 -11.82 3.66 -13.75
C GLN A 340 -13.13 4.44 -13.88
N THR A 341 -14.27 3.74 -13.92
CA THR A 341 -15.60 4.34 -13.96
C THR A 341 -15.96 5.14 -12.71
N LEU A 342 -15.33 4.87 -11.56
CA LEU A 342 -15.58 5.59 -10.31
C LEU A 342 -14.77 6.89 -10.19
N VAL A 343 -13.67 7.02 -10.93
CA VAL A 343 -12.70 8.12 -10.79
C VAL A 343 -13.37 9.51 -10.91
N PRO A 344 -14.22 9.80 -11.91
CA PRO A 344 -14.83 11.14 -12.03
C PRO A 344 -15.68 11.53 -10.80
N TYR A 345 -16.35 10.55 -10.19
CA TYR A 345 -17.19 10.79 -9.02
C TYR A 345 -16.35 11.07 -7.77
N LEU A 346 -15.26 10.32 -7.58
CA LEU A 346 -14.34 10.53 -6.46
C LEU A 346 -13.61 11.87 -6.58
N VAL A 347 -13.18 12.24 -7.80
CA VAL A 347 -12.56 13.55 -8.06
C VAL A 347 -13.54 14.70 -7.78
N ALA A 348 -14.82 14.54 -8.11
CA ALA A 348 -15.86 15.52 -7.76
C ALA A 348 -16.04 15.68 -6.23
N LEU A 349 -15.64 14.68 -5.45
CA LEU A 349 -15.61 14.72 -3.97
C LEU A 349 -14.25 15.14 -3.40
N GLY A 350 -13.30 15.54 -4.25
CA GLY A 350 -11.99 16.05 -3.84
C GLY A 350 -10.86 15.02 -3.82
N ALA A 351 -11.07 13.80 -4.35
CA ALA A 351 -9.97 12.87 -4.59
C ALA A 351 -9.05 13.37 -5.70
N THR A 352 -7.79 12.93 -5.70
CA THR A 352 -6.84 13.16 -6.80
C THR A 352 -6.47 11.83 -7.47
N VAL A 353 -6.16 11.88 -8.76
CA VAL A 353 -5.67 10.70 -9.49
C VAL A 353 -4.19 10.48 -9.13
N GLY A 354 -3.83 9.23 -8.82
CA GLY A 354 -2.50 8.83 -8.38
C GLY A 354 -2.38 8.61 -6.87
N PRO A 355 -1.15 8.33 -6.38
CA PRO A 355 -0.90 8.10 -4.96
C PRO A 355 -0.96 9.38 -4.13
N CYS A 356 -1.22 9.24 -2.82
CA CYS A 356 -1.21 10.36 -1.87
C CYS A 356 0.17 10.90 -1.56
N SER A 357 1.22 10.09 -1.78
CA SER A 357 2.60 10.45 -1.49
C SER A 357 3.54 9.92 -2.57
N GLY A 358 4.66 10.63 -2.74
CA GLY A 358 5.67 10.28 -3.72
C GLY A 358 5.37 10.72 -5.15
N SER A 359 6.07 10.13 -6.11
CA SER A 359 5.88 10.40 -7.53
C SER A 359 4.82 9.47 -8.12
N SER A 360 3.83 10.04 -8.81
CA SER A 360 2.76 9.28 -9.48
C SER A 360 3.28 8.33 -10.57
N ASN A 361 4.48 8.60 -11.08
CA ASN A 361 5.08 7.87 -12.20
C ASN A 361 6.23 6.96 -11.75
N SER A 362 6.64 7.01 -10.47
CA SER A 362 7.69 6.14 -9.94
C SER A 362 7.08 4.90 -9.31
N GLY A 363 7.61 3.73 -9.63
CA GLY A 363 7.41 2.55 -8.80
C GLY A 363 8.17 2.68 -7.47
N PHE A 364 7.94 1.72 -6.58
CA PHE A 364 8.67 1.65 -5.32
C PHE A 364 10.02 0.97 -5.50
N ILE A 365 11.07 1.50 -4.86
CA ILE A 365 12.33 0.79 -4.66
C ILE A 365 12.44 0.44 -3.19
N TYR A 366 12.58 -0.84 -2.90
CA TYR A 366 12.91 -1.35 -1.58
C TYR A 366 14.33 -1.90 -1.56
N TYR A 367 15.03 -1.65 -0.46
CA TYR A 367 16.33 -2.25 -0.18
C TYR A 367 16.38 -2.76 1.25
N THR A 368 16.83 -4.00 1.44
CA THR A 368 17.13 -4.59 2.76
C THR A 368 18.59 -4.99 2.84
N SER A 369 19.29 -4.64 3.92
CA SER A 369 20.68 -5.07 4.14
C SER A 369 20.81 -6.55 4.55
N PHE A 370 19.69 -7.19 4.88
CA PHE A 370 19.64 -8.55 5.44
C PHE A 370 19.11 -9.57 4.44
N HIS A 371 19.55 -10.82 4.62
CA HIS A 371 19.22 -11.96 3.78
C HIS A 371 17.74 -12.38 3.91
N ASN A 372 17.24 -13.08 2.89
CA ASN A 372 15.89 -13.63 2.82
C ASN A 372 15.88 -15.17 2.64
N HIS A 373 16.95 -15.87 3.03
CA HIS A 373 17.10 -17.31 2.84
C HIS A 373 15.99 -18.13 3.53
N ALA A 374 15.05 -18.68 2.77
CA ALA A 374 13.90 -19.42 3.31
C ALA A 374 14.26 -20.65 4.18
N ALA A 375 15.49 -21.17 4.08
CA ALA A 375 15.98 -22.33 4.84
C ALA A 375 16.93 -21.97 6.01
N GLY A 376 17.27 -20.68 6.19
CA GLY A 376 18.09 -20.19 7.30
C GLY A 376 17.22 -19.75 8.49
N ASN A 377 17.87 -19.50 9.63
CA ASN A 377 17.22 -19.01 10.84
C ASN A 377 16.83 -17.51 10.67
N ILE A 378 15.99 -17.19 9.68
CA ILE A 378 15.61 -15.80 9.29
C ILE A 378 14.79 -15.06 10.35
N GLY A 379 14.58 -15.66 11.53
CA GLY A 379 13.83 -15.08 12.64
C GLY A 379 12.52 -14.43 12.19
N ASN A 380 12.30 -13.20 12.64
CA ASN A 380 11.15 -12.39 12.24
C ASN A 380 11.38 -11.57 10.96
N ALA A 381 12.51 -11.72 10.25
CA ALA A 381 12.73 -11.01 9.00
C ALA A 381 11.81 -11.54 7.88
N GLY A 382 11.44 -12.82 7.91
CA GLY A 382 10.52 -13.43 6.94
C GLY A 382 9.16 -12.71 6.86
N VAL A 383 8.62 -12.25 7.99
CA VAL A 383 7.33 -11.52 8.01
C VAL A 383 7.46 -10.09 7.51
N ILE A 384 8.62 -9.45 7.65
CA ILE A 384 8.91 -8.15 7.01
C ILE A 384 8.93 -8.32 5.49
N LEU A 385 9.52 -9.40 4.99
CA LEU A 385 9.60 -9.68 3.55
C LEU A 385 8.22 -10.01 2.96
N GLN A 386 7.37 -10.71 3.71
CA GLN A 386 5.96 -10.89 3.34
C GLN A 386 5.24 -9.54 3.20
N TYR A 387 5.49 -8.59 4.11
CA TYR A 387 4.97 -7.24 3.98
C TYR A 387 5.49 -6.54 2.73
N VAL A 388 6.79 -6.63 2.43
CA VAL A 388 7.38 -6.03 1.21
C VAL A 388 6.70 -6.57 -0.04
N ILE A 389 6.58 -7.89 -0.16
CA ILE A 389 5.94 -8.54 -1.31
C ILE A 389 4.54 -7.97 -1.53
N LEU A 390 3.77 -7.78 -0.47
CA LEU A 390 2.37 -7.34 -0.54
C LEU A 390 2.20 -5.82 -0.70
N ASN A 391 3.24 -5.00 -0.46
CA ASN A 391 3.12 -3.53 -0.43
C ASN A 391 4.04 -2.78 -1.41
N LEU A 392 4.76 -3.51 -2.27
CA LEU A 392 5.52 -2.97 -3.40
C LEU A 392 4.63 -2.28 -4.44
#